data_AF-A0A9D1G5V4-F1
#
_entry.id   AF-A0A9D1G5V4-F1
#
_cell.length_a   1.000
_cell.length_b   1.000
_cell.length_c   1.000
_cell.angle_alpha   90.00
_cell.angle_beta   90.00
_cell.angle_gamma   90.00
#
_symmetry.space_group_name_H-M   'P 1'
#
loop_
_entity.id
_entity.type
_entity.pdbx_description
1 polymer ?
#
loop_
_entity_poly.entity_id
_entity_poly.type
_entity_poly.pdbx_seq_one_letter_code
_entity_poly.pdbx_strand_id
1 'polypeptide(L)'
;FLWVVIGGIFFGAMHDFGALFASIRHGGRSIGEVIKDNIGPKAYKLFVIFALLVLILVIASFTSVVASTFQSTVDADGNAYSLIEVGMDNASGNASTATTSLLFIVIAVIFGYFVYRRGAKVGPATVIGVIGIIVITYIGLNVGINLPRTPWIIFIAVYITLASLLPVWILLQPRDYLSSFLLYGMMILALVGVLGGSWNSEFELEAFTGWESSSGYLFPTLFITVACGAISGFHSLVASGTSSKQINSEKDSKVIGYGAMIVECILAILSLIAAATVWHLVQGGENSLGLTMSSPPTIFAGGLATLVANMTGTVADFSNPLFNTVYTLLTLAVSVFALTSLDTGTRLGRYMFTELFVREGEDPAKITGFRGFLAKPVVGTIILVAIGCSLGYANVTAIWALFGAANQLLAGLALMAVACWLGNIGKSNKMFFIPMVFMMIATLTSLVITATQRINSVMAGGADWTIWFQLIFAVALIILAVVVSISGIQTFAKQAKGVITGDAKAVEATK
;
A
#
# COMPACT_ATOMS: atom_id res chain seq x y z
N PHE A 1 -1.32 -8.99 17.00
CA PHE A 1 -1.88 -10.29 16.56
C PHE A 1 -3.41 -10.28 16.44
N LEU A 2 -4.17 -10.13 17.53
CA LEU A 2 -5.64 -10.26 17.50
C LEU A 2 -6.32 -9.36 16.45
N TRP A 3 -5.86 -8.12 16.32
CA TRP A 3 -6.39 -7.20 15.31
C TRP A 3 -6.14 -7.68 13.87
N VAL A 4 -4.99 -8.29 13.58
CA VAL A 4 -4.70 -8.86 12.25
C VAL A 4 -5.69 -9.98 11.93
N VAL A 5 -5.92 -10.89 12.87
CA VAL A 5 -6.82 -12.04 12.65
C VAL A 5 -8.28 -11.61 12.58
N ILE A 6 -8.77 -10.92 13.62
CA ILE A 6 -10.18 -10.53 13.73
C ILE A 6 -10.50 -9.44 12.70
N GLY A 7 -9.67 -8.41 12.62
CA GLY A 7 -9.81 -7.34 11.62
C GLY A 7 -9.71 -7.89 10.21
N GLY A 8 -8.71 -8.72 9.92
CA GLY A 8 -8.55 -9.38 8.63
C GLY A 8 -9.78 -10.14 8.17
N ILE A 9 -10.32 -11.02 9.02
CA ILE A 9 -11.46 -11.89 8.69
C ILE A 9 -12.78 -11.11 8.57
N PHE A 10 -13.07 -10.23 9.53
CA PHE A 10 -14.39 -9.60 9.67
C PHE A 10 -14.47 -8.17 9.12
N PHE A 11 -13.33 -7.50 8.92
CA PHE A 11 -13.26 -6.14 8.42
C PHE A 11 -12.67 -6.14 7.02
N GLY A 12 -11.38 -6.48 6.88
CA GLY A 12 -10.64 -6.38 5.63
C GLY A 12 -11.18 -7.29 4.53
N ALA A 13 -11.30 -8.59 4.79
CA ALA A 13 -11.68 -9.55 3.75
C ALA A 13 -13.12 -9.32 3.25
N MET A 14 -14.01 -8.91 4.17
CA MET A 14 -15.36 -8.46 3.82
C MET A 14 -15.34 -7.15 3.03
N HIS A 15 -14.50 -6.18 3.43
CA HIS A 15 -14.34 -4.89 2.75
C HIS A 15 -13.87 -5.08 1.30
N ASP A 16 -12.80 -5.85 1.09
CA ASP A 16 -12.18 -6.05 -0.21
C ASP A 16 -13.12 -6.80 -1.16
N PHE A 17 -13.75 -7.87 -0.66
CA PHE A 17 -14.77 -8.59 -1.39
C PHE A 17 -15.98 -7.70 -1.73
N GLY A 18 -16.48 -6.94 -0.75
CA GLY A 18 -17.63 -6.06 -0.93
C GLY A 18 -17.38 -4.98 -1.97
N ALA A 19 -16.22 -4.33 -1.94
CA ALA A 19 -15.84 -3.31 -2.90
C ALA A 19 -15.64 -3.89 -4.31
N LEU A 20 -14.98 -5.06 -4.43
CA LEU A 20 -14.82 -5.78 -5.69
C LEU A 20 -16.18 -6.15 -6.29
N PHE A 21 -17.04 -6.76 -5.48
CA PHE A 21 -18.33 -7.26 -5.90
C PHE A 21 -19.28 -6.13 -6.30
N ALA A 22 -19.34 -5.06 -5.50
CA ALA A 22 -20.09 -3.85 -5.85
C ALA A 22 -19.62 -3.31 -7.20
N SER A 23 -18.30 -3.19 -7.43
CA SER A 23 -17.77 -2.72 -8.71
C SER A 23 -18.18 -3.62 -9.89
N ILE A 24 -18.10 -4.95 -9.75
CA ILE A 24 -18.52 -5.89 -10.80
C ILE A 24 -20.00 -5.67 -11.18
N ARG A 25 -20.88 -5.53 -10.19
CA ARG A 25 -22.31 -5.28 -10.42
C ARG A 25 -22.60 -3.90 -11.03
N HIS A 26 -21.66 -2.95 -10.92
CA HIS A 26 -21.72 -1.65 -11.59
C HIS A 26 -20.86 -1.60 -12.87
N GLY A 27 -20.62 -2.74 -13.52
CA GLY A 27 -19.90 -2.81 -14.80
C GLY A 27 -18.40 -2.50 -14.69
N GLY A 28 -17.78 -2.79 -13.55
CA GLY A 28 -16.35 -2.52 -13.30
C GLY A 28 -16.03 -1.05 -13.03
N ARG A 29 -17.02 -0.24 -12.65
CA ARG A 29 -16.84 1.17 -12.28
C ARG A 29 -16.21 1.30 -10.88
N SER A 30 -15.59 2.45 -10.62
CA SER A 30 -14.91 2.72 -9.34
C SER A 30 -15.91 2.75 -8.17
N ILE A 31 -15.40 2.55 -6.95
CA ILE A 31 -16.22 2.70 -5.74
C ILE A 31 -16.81 4.13 -5.60
N GLY A 32 -16.17 5.13 -6.22
CA GLY A 32 -16.73 6.48 -6.33
C GLY A 32 -18.04 6.47 -7.12
N GLU A 33 -18.09 5.83 -8.28
CA GLU A 33 -19.33 5.69 -9.05
C GLU A 33 -20.40 4.91 -8.28
N VAL A 34 -20.01 3.88 -7.51
CA VAL A 34 -20.96 3.19 -6.60
C VAL A 34 -21.57 4.18 -5.59
N ILE A 35 -20.77 5.08 -5.00
CA ILE A 35 -21.25 6.14 -4.11
C ILE A 35 -22.19 7.11 -4.84
N LYS A 36 -21.86 7.47 -6.09
CA LYS A 36 -22.68 8.36 -6.90
C LYS A 36 -24.07 7.78 -7.15
N ASP A 37 -24.12 6.51 -7.58
CA ASP A 37 -25.35 5.82 -7.96
C ASP A 37 -26.22 5.49 -6.75
N ASN A 38 -25.62 5.30 -5.56
CA ASN A 38 -26.34 4.85 -4.36
C ASN A 38 -26.55 5.93 -3.28
N ILE A 39 -25.71 6.96 -3.22
CA ILE A 39 -25.76 8.02 -2.20
C ILE A 39 -26.03 9.37 -2.87
N GLY A 40 -25.29 9.69 -3.94
CA GLY A 40 -25.55 10.85 -4.79
C GLY A 40 -24.30 11.63 -5.25
N PRO A 41 -24.48 12.59 -6.18
CA PRO A 41 -23.38 13.27 -6.87
C PRO A 41 -22.54 14.18 -5.96
N LYS A 42 -23.12 14.72 -4.88
CA LYS A 42 -22.36 15.50 -3.89
C LYS A 42 -21.40 14.60 -3.09
N ALA A 43 -21.88 13.44 -2.64
CA ALA A 43 -21.08 12.47 -1.91
C ALA A 43 -19.94 11.93 -2.79
N TYR A 44 -20.23 11.65 -4.06
CA TYR A 44 -19.23 11.27 -5.07
C TYR A 44 -18.07 12.26 -5.15
N LYS A 45 -18.33 13.55 -5.40
CA LYS A 45 -17.27 14.56 -5.54
C LYS A 45 -16.41 14.66 -4.28
N LEU A 46 -17.03 14.65 -3.11
CA LEU A 46 -16.31 14.71 -1.83
C LEU A 46 -15.48 13.46 -1.58
N PHE A 47 -16.01 12.28 -1.91
CA PHE A 47 -15.28 11.02 -1.82
C PHE A 47 -14.08 10.99 -2.78
N VAL A 48 -14.25 11.45 -4.02
CA VAL A 48 -13.14 11.48 -5.00
C VAL A 48 -12.02 12.42 -4.52
N ILE A 49 -12.36 13.61 -4.00
CA ILE A 49 -11.38 14.51 -3.39
C ILE A 49 -10.67 13.83 -2.21
N PHE A 50 -11.44 13.19 -1.32
CA PHE A 50 -10.90 12.47 -0.17
C PHE A 50 -9.93 11.37 -0.59
N ALA A 51 -10.33 10.52 -1.54
CA ALA A 51 -9.50 9.44 -2.04
C ALA A 51 -8.25 9.96 -2.78
N LEU A 52 -8.31 11.10 -3.47
CA LEU A 52 -7.12 11.74 -4.04
C LEU A 52 -6.12 12.18 -2.97
N LEU A 53 -6.60 12.77 -1.87
CA LEU A 53 -5.72 13.11 -0.73
C LEU A 53 -5.07 11.86 -0.14
N VAL A 54 -5.82 10.76 0.00
CA VAL A 54 -5.28 9.47 0.43
C VAL A 54 -4.23 8.95 -0.55
N LEU A 55 -4.48 9.01 -1.86
CA LEU A 55 -3.55 8.54 -2.89
C LEU A 55 -2.26 9.37 -2.94
N ILE A 56 -2.32 10.67 -2.66
CA ILE A 56 -1.11 11.50 -2.46
C ILE A 56 -0.30 10.97 -1.27
N LEU A 57 -0.95 10.64 -0.15
CA LEU A 57 -0.29 10.06 1.02
C LEU A 57 0.26 8.64 0.74
N VAL A 58 -0.42 7.84 -0.08
CA VAL A 58 0.08 6.54 -0.57
C VAL A 58 1.37 6.77 -1.35
N ILE A 59 1.36 7.67 -2.34
CA ILE A 59 2.56 7.97 -3.15
C ILE A 59 3.70 8.46 -2.24
N ALA A 60 3.42 9.33 -1.28
CA ALA A 60 4.41 9.83 -0.32
C ALA A 60 5.01 8.71 0.54
N SER A 61 4.17 7.92 1.21
CA SER A 61 4.60 6.83 2.09
C SER A 61 5.43 5.79 1.36
N PHE A 62 4.95 5.30 0.21
CA PHE A 62 5.68 4.27 -0.54
C PHE A 62 6.93 4.80 -1.25
N THR A 63 6.93 6.05 -1.73
CA THR A 63 8.17 6.67 -2.26
C THR A 63 9.24 6.72 -1.18
N SER A 64 8.86 7.12 0.04
CA SER A 64 9.76 7.17 1.18
C SER A 64 10.30 5.80 1.54
N VAL A 65 9.43 4.77 1.64
CA VAL A 65 9.83 3.40 1.97
C VAL A 65 10.80 2.83 0.94
N VAL A 66 10.50 2.97 -0.35
CA VAL A 66 11.37 2.45 -1.43
C VAL A 66 12.71 3.17 -1.43
N ALA A 67 12.71 4.52 -1.35
CA ALA A 67 13.96 5.29 -1.34
C ALA A 67 14.84 4.96 -0.12
N SER A 68 14.23 4.79 1.05
CA SER A 68 14.95 4.39 2.28
C SER A 68 15.43 2.94 2.24
N THR A 69 14.83 2.09 1.40
CA THR A 69 15.28 0.71 1.18
C THR A 69 16.47 0.66 0.22
N PHE A 70 16.50 1.54 -0.78
CA PHE A 70 17.57 1.58 -1.79
C PHE A 70 18.78 2.40 -1.36
N GLN A 71 18.64 3.30 -0.39
CA GLN A 71 19.75 4.15 0.02
C GLN A 71 20.90 3.31 0.60
N SER A 72 22.11 3.60 0.13
CA SER A 72 23.36 3.07 0.66
C SER A 72 24.43 4.15 0.46
N THR A 73 25.03 4.59 1.57
CA THR A 73 25.93 5.76 1.56
C THR A 73 27.25 5.48 2.26
N VAL A 74 27.22 4.71 3.36
CA VAL A 74 28.40 4.36 4.13
C VAL A 74 28.34 2.90 4.61
N ASP A 75 29.51 2.30 4.76
CA ASP A 75 29.69 1.00 5.41
C ASP A 75 29.53 1.08 6.94
N ALA A 76 29.70 -0.06 7.62
CA ALA A 76 29.61 -0.15 9.08
C ALA A 76 30.67 0.71 9.81
N ASP A 77 31.79 0.99 9.15
CA ASP A 77 32.92 1.77 9.67
C ASP A 77 32.82 3.26 9.31
N GLY A 78 31.77 3.66 8.57
CA GLY A 78 31.50 5.03 8.17
C GLY A 78 32.21 5.47 6.87
N ASN A 79 32.86 4.56 6.14
CA ASN A 79 33.48 4.87 4.85
C ASN A 79 32.42 4.94 3.75
N ALA A 80 32.57 5.89 2.83
CA ALA A 80 31.66 6.03 1.71
C ALA A 80 31.79 4.85 0.73
N TYR A 81 30.66 4.26 0.35
CA TYR A 81 30.63 3.23 -0.70
C TYR A 81 31.01 3.81 -2.06
N SER A 82 31.60 2.99 -2.93
CA SER A 82 31.77 3.34 -4.35
C SER A 82 30.41 3.37 -5.03
N LEU A 83 30.21 4.26 -6.01
CA LEU A 83 28.96 4.38 -6.78
C LEU A 83 28.51 3.02 -7.35
N ILE A 84 29.47 2.23 -7.85
CA ILE A 84 29.26 0.85 -8.29
C ILE A 84 30.25 -0.03 -7.54
N GLU A 85 29.73 -1.09 -6.94
CA GLU A 85 30.51 -2.12 -6.28
C GLU A 85 30.31 -3.45 -6.96
N VAL A 86 31.40 -4.20 -7.09
CA VAL A 86 31.42 -5.51 -7.75
C VAL A 86 31.97 -6.53 -6.78
N GLY A 87 31.33 -7.70 -6.73
CA GLY A 87 31.63 -8.78 -5.80
C GLY A 87 30.66 -8.80 -4.63
N MET A 88 30.27 -10.01 -4.24
CA MET A 88 29.25 -10.25 -3.21
C MET A 88 29.67 -9.75 -1.82
N ASP A 89 30.97 -9.68 -1.57
CA ASP A 89 31.52 -9.18 -0.29
C ASP A 89 31.49 -7.65 -0.20
N ASN A 90 31.36 -6.95 -1.34
CA ASN A 90 31.43 -5.50 -1.41
C ASN A 90 30.03 -4.86 -1.50
N ALA A 91 29.06 -5.54 -2.12
CA ALA A 91 27.74 -4.97 -2.34
C ALA A 91 26.87 -5.03 -1.07
N SER A 92 26.51 -3.86 -0.54
CA SER A 92 25.53 -3.81 0.56
C SER A 92 24.17 -4.42 0.16
N GLY A 93 23.41 -4.96 1.12
CA GLY A 93 22.10 -5.54 0.87
C GLY A 93 21.10 -4.54 0.25
N ASN A 94 21.19 -3.25 0.62
CA ASN A 94 20.38 -2.18 0.06
C ASN A 94 20.74 -1.91 -1.42
N ALA A 95 22.04 -1.82 -1.73
CA ALA A 95 22.53 -1.63 -3.09
C ALA A 95 22.17 -2.82 -3.99
N SER A 96 22.30 -4.03 -3.46
CA SER A 96 21.89 -5.28 -4.12
C SER A 96 20.39 -5.29 -4.42
N THR A 97 19.58 -4.83 -3.46
CA THR A 97 18.13 -4.70 -3.62
C THR A 97 17.77 -3.65 -4.67
N ALA A 98 18.47 -2.51 -4.69
CA ALA A 98 18.27 -1.45 -5.67
C ALA A 98 18.59 -1.95 -7.09
N THR A 99 19.77 -2.55 -7.30
CA THR A 99 20.16 -3.13 -8.60
C THR A 99 19.15 -4.18 -9.04
N THR A 100 18.79 -5.12 -8.16
CA THR A 100 17.84 -6.19 -8.49
C THR A 100 16.48 -5.62 -8.85
N SER A 101 16.01 -4.57 -8.16
CA SER A 101 14.74 -3.91 -8.46
C SER A 101 14.73 -3.21 -9.83
N LEU A 102 15.85 -2.59 -10.22
CA LEU A 102 16.01 -1.99 -11.56
C LEU A 102 15.97 -3.05 -12.65
N LEU A 103 16.70 -4.15 -12.46
CA LEU A 103 16.68 -5.29 -13.38
C LEU A 103 15.30 -5.96 -13.43
N PHE A 104 14.57 -5.99 -12.31
CA PHE A 104 13.21 -6.51 -12.24
C PHE A 104 12.25 -5.77 -13.18
N ILE A 105 12.37 -4.44 -13.27
CA ILE A 105 11.60 -3.62 -14.21
C ILE A 105 11.90 -4.04 -15.67
N VAL A 106 13.18 -4.27 -15.99
CA VAL A 106 13.60 -4.68 -17.34
C VAL A 106 13.02 -6.04 -17.71
N ILE A 107 13.14 -7.05 -16.84
CA ILE A 107 12.60 -8.38 -17.13
C ILE A 107 11.07 -8.36 -17.22
N ALA A 108 10.38 -7.51 -16.46
CA ALA A 108 8.93 -7.37 -16.55
C ALA A 108 8.49 -6.82 -17.91
N VAL A 109 9.20 -5.82 -18.45
CA VAL A 109 8.93 -5.30 -19.80
C VAL A 109 9.20 -6.36 -20.86
N ILE A 110 10.29 -7.12 -20.73
CA ILE A 110 10.62 -8.23 -21.64
C ILE A 110 9.52 -9.30 -21.60
N PHE A 111 9.12 -9.73 -20.40
CA PHE A 111 8.04 -10.70 -20.20
C PHE A 111 6.74 -10.22 -20.83
N GLY A 112 6.34 -8.96 -20.57
CA GLY A 112 5.14 -8.36 -21.15
C GLY A 112 5.16 -8.31 -22.67
N TYR A 113 6.31 -7.96 -23.26
CA TYR A 113 6.48 -7.97 -24.71
C TYR A 113 6.28 -9.38 -25.31
N PHE A 114 6.92 -10.40 -24.74
CA PHE A 114 6.81 -11.75 -25.28
C PHE A 114 5.40 -12.33 -25.12
N VAL A 115 4.75 -12.14 -23.97
CA VAL A 115 3.40 -12.64 -23.72
C VAL A 115 2.36 -11.88 -24.57
N TYR A 116 2.34 -10.55 -24.51
CA TYR A 116 1.26 -9.75 -25.11
C TYR A 116 1.50 -9.36 -26.57
N ARG A 117 2.75 -9.31 -27.07
CA ARG A 117 3.05 -8.95 -28.46
C ARG A 117 3.53 -10.10 -29.32
N ARG A 118 4.23 -11.09 -28.74
CA ARG A 118 4.76 -12.24 -29.48
C ARG A 118 3.90 -13.51 -29.31
N GLY A 119 2.81 -13.44 -28.54
CA GLY A 119 1.90 -14.56 -28.35
C GLY A 119 2.53 -15.73 -27.58
N ALA A 120 3.56 -15.48 -26.77
CA ALA A 120 4.13 -16.50 -25.92
C ALA A 120 3.08 -17.00 -24.92
N LYS A 121 2.96 -18.32 -24.77
CA LYS A 121 2.07 -18.92 -23.78
C LYS A 121 2.53 -18.51 -22.38
N VAL A 122 1.57 -18.11 -21.54
CA VAL A 122 1.84 -17.61 -20.18
C VAL A 122 2.65 -18.63 -19.38
N GLY A 123 2.26 -19.91 -19.34
CA GLY A 123 2.94 -20.94 -18.54
C GLY A 123 4.46 -21.03 -18.75
N PRO A 124 4.96 -21.32 -19.96
CA PRO A 124 6.40 -21.32 -20.24
C PRO A 124 7.07 -19.96 -20.00
N ALA A 125 6.41 -18.86 -20.36
CA ALA A 125 6.93 -17.52 -20.10
C ALA A 125 7.11 -17.26 -18.59
N THR A 126 6.21 -17.77 -17.75
CA THR A 126 6.28 -17.68 -16.29
C THR A 126 7.50 -18.41 -15.76
N VAL A 127 7.79 -19.62 -16.23
CA VAL A 127 8.99 -20.37 -15.84
C VAL A 127 10.25 -19.59 -16.19
N ILE A 128 10.33 -19.03 -17.39
CA ILE A 128 11.44 -18.18 -17.82
C ILE A 128 11.53 -16.91 -16.95
N GLY A 129 10.39 -16.30 -16.61
CA GLY A 129 10.33 -15.14 -15.72
C GLY A 129 10.85 -15.43 -14.32
N VAL A 130 10.50 -16.57 -13.73
CA VAL A 130 10.98 -17.03 -12.42
C VAL A 130 12.49 -17.31 -12.46
N ILE A 131 12.99 -17.96 -13.52
CA ILE A 131 14.44 -18.13 -13.72
C ILE A 131 15.12 -16.76 -13.87
N GLY A 132 14.51 -15.84 -14.61
CA GLY A 132 14.97 -14.47 -14.78
C GLY A 132 15.10 -13.74 -13.44
N ILE A 133 14.13 -13.91 -12.54
CA ILE A 133 14.17 -13.38 -11.16
C ILE A 133 15.40 -13.89 -10.41
N ILE A 134 15.69 -15.19 -10.47
CA ILE A 134 16.88 -15.78 -9.83
C ILE A 134 18.17 -15.17 -10.40
N VAL A 135 18.24 -15.04 -11.73
CA VAL A 135 19.40 -14.47 -12.42
C VAL A 135 19.63 -13.01 -12.02
N ILE A 136 18.59 -12.17 -12.00
CA ILE A 136 18.75 -10.76 -11.62
C ILE A 136 19.10 -10.59 -10.14
N THR A 137 18.61 -11.47 -9.26
CA THR A 137 19.01 -11.47 -7.84
C THR A 137 20.48 -11.83 -7.72
N TYR A 138 20.94 -12.86 -8.44
CA TYR A 138 22.36 -13.21 -8.46
C TYR A 138 23.23 -12.06 -8.97
N ILE A 139 22.80 -11.38 -10.04
CA ILE A 139 23.50 -10.19 -10.56
C ILE A 139 23.50 -9.08 -9.51
N GLY A 140 22.36 -8.78 -8.87
CA GLY A 140 22.26 -7.72 -7.88
C GLY A 140 23.10 -7.99 -6.64
N LEU A 141 23.19 -9.25 -6.18
CA LEU A 141 24.10 -9.66 -5.10
C LEU A 141 25.57 -9.45 -5.45
N ASN A 142 25.94 -9.44 -6.74
CA ASN A 142 27.31 -9.25 -7.19
C ASN A 142 27.60 -7.83 -7.69
N VAL A 143 26.58 -7.01 -7.93
CA VAL A 143 26.69 -5.65 -8.48
C VAL A 143 25.76 -4.71 -7.73
N GLY A 144 26.33 -3.91 -6.81
CA GLY A 144 25.59 -2.93 -6.02
C GLY A 144 25.67 -1.53 -6.64
N ILE A 145 24.52 -0.84 -6.75
CA ILE A 145 24.47 0.59 -7.07
C ILE A 145 24.25 1.38 -5.79
N ASN A 146 25.26 2.16 -5.38
CA ASN A 146 25.20 2.96 -4.16
C ASN A 146 24.84 4.41 -4.46
N LEU A 147 23.70 4.86 -3.96
CA LEU A 147 23.25 6.24 -4.09
C LEU A 147 22.59 6.71 -2.79
N PRO A 148 22.72 8.00 -2.44
CA PRO A 148 21.95 8.59 -1.36
C PRO A 148 20.46 8.62 -1.70
N ARG A 149 19.63 8.92 -0.70
CA ARG A 149 18.16 8.89 -0.81
C ARG A 149 17.58 9.79 -1.89
N THR A 150 18.16 10.97 -2.12
CA THR A 150 17.61 11.99 -3.04
C THR A 150 17.55 11.53 -4.50
N PRO A 151 18.64 11.02 -5.12
CA PRO A 151 18.59 10.40 -6.44
C PRO A 151 17.51 9.31 -6.58
N TRP A 152 17.32 8.48 -5.56
CA TRP A 152 16.29 7.44 -5.59
C TRP A 152 14.87 8.01 -5.64
N ILE A 153 14.58 9.08 -4.90
CA ILE A 153 13.28 9.75 -4.96
C ILE A 153 13.04 10.35 -6.36
N ILE A 154 14.05 10.96 -6.96
CA ILE A 154 13.96 11.51 -8.32
C ILE A 154 13.71 10.38 -9.33
N PHE A 155 14.45 9.28 -9.22
CA PHE A 155 14.23 8.09 -10.04
C PHE A 155 12.80 7.56 -9.90
N ILE A 156 12.30 7.40 -8.67
CA ILE A 156 10.94 6.93 -8.39
C ILE A 156 9.92 7.88 -9.03
N ALA A 157 10.07 9.20 -8.86
CA ALA A 157 9.16 10.19 -9.44
C ALA A 157 9.09 10.09 -10.98
N VAL A 158 10.24 9.98 -11.65
CA VAL A 158 10.29 9.78 -13.10
C VAL A 158 9.65 8.44 -13.48
N TYR A 159 10.02 7.37 -12.78
CA TYR A 159 9.53 6.02 -13.01
C TYR A 159 8.01 5.92 -12.90
N ILE A 160 7.40 6.36 -11.79
CA ILE A 160 5.96 6.23 -11.57
C ILE A 160 5.14 7.13 -12.51
N THR A 161 5.73 8.27 -12.94
CA THR A 161 5.13 9.13 -13.97
C THR A 161 5.02 8.36 -15.28
N LEU A 162 6.11 7.73 -15.73
CA LEU A 162 6.12 6.92 -16.95
C LEU A 162 5.20 5.70 -16.80
N ALA A 163 5.31 4.95 -15.70
CA ALA A 163 4.52 3.76 -15.44
C ALA A 163 3.01 4.03 -15.43
N SER A 164 2.58 5.14 -14.84
CA SER A 164 1.17 5.55 -14.82
C SER A 164 0.64 5.84 -16.23
N LEU A 165 1.46 6.46 -17.09
CA LEU A 165 1.08 6.89 -18.44
C LEU A 165 1.15 5.77 -19.49
N LEU A 166 2.07 4.82 -19.34
CA LEU A 166 2.24 3.72 -20.28
C LEU A 166 1.01 2.78 -20.29
N PRO A 167 0.72 2.14 -21.44
CA PRO A 167 -0.27 1.07 -21.53
C PRO A 167 -0.03 -0.05 -20.50
N VAL A 168 -1.13 -0.55 -19.93
CA VAL A 168 -1.12 -1.50 -18.79
C VAL A 168 -0.30 -2.77 -19.08
N TRP A 169 -0.34 -3.27 -20.31
CA TRP A 169 0.34 -4.50 -20.74
C TRP A 169 1.87 -4.37 -20.84
N ILE A 170 2.42 -3.15 -20.95
CA ILE A 170 3.87 -2.95 -21.11
C ILE A 170 4.59 -3.19 -19.79
N LEU A 171 4.05 -2.64 -18.71
CA LEU A 171 4.75 -2.59 -17.43
C LEU A 171 3.90 -3.10 -16.27
N LEU A 172 2.78 -2.43 -15.95
CA LEU A 172 2.03 -2.75 -14.73
C LEU A 172 1.58 -4.22 -14.67
N GLN A 173 0.90 -4.72 -15.71
CA GLN A 173 0.38 -6.10 -15.69
C GLN A 173 1.47 -7.18 -15.68
N PRO A 174 2.51 -7.14 -16.54
CA PRO A 174 3.56 -8.15 -16.48
C PRO A 174 4.39 -8.06 -15.20
N ARG A 175 4.59 -6.85 -14.67
CA ARG A 175 5.30 -6.62 -13.41
C ARG A 175 4.52 -7.20 -12.25
N ASP A 176 3.25 -6.82 -12.07
CA ASP A 176 2.39 -7.32 -10.99
C ASP A 176 2.28 -8.85 -11.03
N TYR A 177 2.21 -9.43 -12.24
CA TYR A 177 2.20 -10.87 -12.43
C TYR A 177 3.50 -11.53 -11.92
N LEU A 178 4.68 -11.04 -12.34
CA LEU A 178 5.96 -11.58 -11.87
C LEU A 178 6.18 -11.33 -10.37
N SER A 179 5.74 -10.19 -9.85
CA SER A 179 5.85 -9.83 -8.43
C SER A 179 5.07 -10.81 -7.54
N SER A 180 3.97 -11.38 -8.04
CA SER A 180 3.20 -12.39 -7.31
C SER A 180 4.03 -13.65 -7.01
N PHE A 181 4.91 -14.07 -7.92
CA PHE A 181 5.80 -15.22 -7.67
C PHE A 181 6.89 -14.91 -6.66
N LEU A 182 7.42 -13.67 -6.67
CA LEU A 182 8.32 -13.21 -5.61
C LEU A 182 7.62 -13.23 -4.25
N LEU A 183 6.37 -12.77 -4.17
CA LEU A 183 5.58 -12.81 -2.95
C LEU A 183 5.35 -14.25 -2.48
N TYR A 184 4.99 -15.18 -3.37
CA TYR A 184 4.81 -16.59 -2.99
C TYR A 184 6.12 -17.21 -2.49
N GLY A 185 7.24 -16.95 -3.17
CA GLY A 185 8.56 -17.41 -2.74
C GLY A 185 8.94 -16.85 -1.36
N MET A 186 8.75 -15.55 -1.16
CA MET A 186 8.96 -14.88 0.13
C MET A 186 8.11 -15.51 1.24
N MET A 187 6.82 -15.75 0.99
CA MET A 187 5.90 -16.34 1.96
C MET A 187 6.29 -17.75 2.37
N ILE A 188 6.75 -18.58 1.41
CA ILE A 188 7.25 -19.93 1.69
C ILE A 188 8.53 -19.86 2.54
N LEU A 189 9.50 -19.02 2.15
CA LEU A 189 10.74 -18.84 2.92
C LEU A 189 10.46 -18.34 4.33
N ALA A 190 9.56 -17.36 4.47
CA ALA A 190 9.15 -16.82 5.75
C ALA A 190 8.50 -17.89 6.64
N LEU A 191 7.59 -18.71 6.08
CA LEU A 191 6.94 -19.77 6.83
C LEU A 191 7.94 -20.85 7.29
N VAL A 192 8.85 -21.26 6.40
CA VAL A 192 9.91 -22.23 6.74
C VAL A 192 10.84 -21.67 7.81
N GLY A 193 11.29 -20.42 7.66
CA GLY A 193 12.14 -19.74 8.63
C GLY A 193 11.46 -19.62 10.00
N VAL A 194 10.19 -19.21 10.04
CA VAL A 194 9.43 -19.13 11.30
C VAL A 194 9.28 -20.53 11.93
N LEU A 195 8.80 -21.53 11.20
CA LEU A 195 8.53 -22.85 11.79
C LEU A 195 9.81 -23.58 12.21
N GLY A 196 10.90 -23.42 11.48
CA GLY A 196 12.18 -24.07 11.76
C GLY A 196 13.05 -23.29 12.75
N GLY A 197 13.04 -21.96 12.70
CA GLY A 197 13.89 -21.08 13.51
C GLY A 197 13.31 -20.74 14.87
N SER A 198 11.98 -20.77 15.03
CA SER A 198 11.33 -20.38 16.30
C SER A 198 11.71 -21.28 17.48
N TRP A 199 12.03 -22.56 17.23
CA TRP A 199 12.46 -23.49 18.29
C TRP A 199 13.86 -23.18 18.83
N ASN A 200 14.68 -22.48 18.03
CA ASN A 200 16.06 -22.09 18.36
C ASN A 200 16.17 -20.58 18.63
N SER A 201 15.06 -19.88 18.83
CA SER A 201 15.03 -18.44 19.05
C SER A 201 14.35 -18.13 20.38
N GLU A 202 15.03 -17.36 21.24
CA GLU A 202 14.42 -16.82 22.45
C GLU A 202 13.75 -15.48 22.11
N PHE A 203 12.45 -15.36 22.41
CA PHE A 203 11.69 -14.14 22.19
C PHE A 203 11.53 -13.40 23.52
N GLU A 204 12.40 -12.42 23.79
CA GLU A 204 12.27 -11.54 24.94
C GLU A 204 11.31 -10.38 24.64
N LEU A 205 10.01 -10.70 24.58
CA LEU A 205 8.95 -9.69 24.49
C LEU A 205 8.13 -9.67 25.77
N GLU A 206 7.97 -8.48 26.35
CA GLU A 206 7.00 -8.27 27.42
C GLU A 206 5.59 -8.51 26.91
N ALA A 207 4.80 -9.31 27.64
CA ALA A 207 3.42 -9.60 27.27
C ALA A 207 2.51 -8.35 27.27
N PHE A 208 2.87 -7.32 28.05
CA PHE A 208 2.17 -6.06 28.12
C PHE A 208 3.12 -4.92 28.50
N THR A 209 3.33 -3.98 27.58
CA THR A 209 4.23 -2.82 27.76
C THR A 209 3.50 -1.54 28.21
N GLY A 210 2.17 -1.59 28.37
CA GLY A 210 1.35 -0.42 28.74
C GLY A 210 0.28 -0.03 27.72
N TRP A 211 -0.52 0.98 28.08
CA TRP A 211 -1.56 1.57 27.22
C TRP A 211 -1.05 2.73 26.36
N GLU A 212 0.19 3.17 26.59
CA GLU A 212 0.86 4.27 25.90
C GLU A 212 2.27 3.82 25.51
N SER A 213 2.73 4.30 24.36
CA SER A 213 4.07 4.05 23.82
C SER A 213 4.62 5.37 23.24
N SER A 214 5.86 5.34 22.74
CA SER A 214 6.44 6.46 21.97
C SER A 214 5.61 6.83 20.73
N SER A 215 4.78 5.92 20.23
CA SER A 215 3.86 6.14 19.10
C SER A 215 2.48 6.66 19.53
N GLY A 216 2.24 6.86 20.83
CA GLY A 216 0.98 7.30 21.42
C GLY A 216 0.21 6.16 22.10
N TYR A 217 -1.08 6.41 22.37
CA TYR A 217 -1.99 5.46 23.02
C TYR A 217 -2.27 4.24 22.14
N LEU A 218 -2.52 3.07 22.76
CA LEU A 218 -2.88 1.83 22.07
C LEU A 218 -4.10 2.02 21.16
N PHE A 219 -5.16 2.63 21.69
CA PHE A 219 -6.28 3.11 20.89
C PHE A 219 -6.13 4.61 20.64
N PRO A 220 -6.23 5.09 19.39
CA PRO A 220 -6.57 4.33 18.17
C PRO A 220 -5.34 3.74 17.44
N THR A 221 -4.11 4.06 17.86
CA THR A 221 -2.87 3.83 17.09
C THR A 221 -2.73 2.42 16.54
N LEU A 222 -2.97 1.37 17.35
CA LEU A 222 -2.88 -0.02 16.91
C LEU A 222 -3.74 -0.31 15.68
N PHE A 223 -4.97 0.23 15.69
CA PHE A 223 -5.92 -0.01 14.63
C PHE A 223 -5.46 0.67 13.35
N ILE A 224 -4.81 1.83 13.45
CA ILE A 224 -4.34 2.68 12.34
C ILE A 224 -3.02 2.21 11.72
N THR A 225 -2.05 1.81 12.55
CA THR A 225 -0.69 1.48 12.09
C THR A 225 -0.63 0.10 11.45
N VAL A 226 -1.46 -0.84 11.92
CA VAL A 226 -1.64 -2.16 11.31
C VAL A 226 -2.73 -2.08 10.24
N ALA A 227 -2.48 -1.29 9.20
CA ALA A 227 -3.46 -1.03 8.15
C ALA A 227 -3.65 -2.21 7.20
N CYS A 228 -2.78 -2.39 6.21
CA CYS A 228 -3.05 -3.34 5.12
C CYS A 228 -3.17 -4.81 5.59
N GLY A 229 -2.56 -5.17 6.72
CA GLY A 229 -2.71 -6.50 7.32
C GLY A 229 -4.07 -6.80 7.97
N ALA A 230 -4.90 -5.79 8.24
CA ALA A 230 -6.22 -5.96 8.87
C ALA A 230 -7.37 -5.37 8.04
N ILE A 231 -7.18 -4.17 7.49
CA ILE A 231 -8.12 -3.51 6.56
C ILE A 231 -7.44 -2.31 5.87
N SER A 232 -7.64 -2.17 4.56
CA SER A 232 -7.03 -1.09 3.77
C SER A 232 -8.04 -0.42 2.84
N GLY A 233 -8.23 0.88 2.97
CA GLY A 233 -9.11 1.61 2.06
C GLY A 233 -8.56 1.66 0.63
N PHE A 234 -7.23 1.65 0.48
CA PHE A 234 -6.58 1.55 -0.82
C PHE A 234 -7.01 0.28 -1.57
N HIS A 235 -7.23 -0.84 -0.86
CA HIS A 235 -7.74 -2.06 -1.50
C HIS A 235 -9.11 -1.86 -2.13
N SER A 236 -9.98 -1.01 -1.57
CA SER A 236 -11.26 -0.72 -2.23
C SER A 236 -11.08 -0.01 -3.58
N LEU A 237 -10.07 0.86 -3.69
CA LEU A 237 -9.74 1.56 -4.92
C LEU A 237 -9.11 0.62 -5.95
N VAL A 238 -8.25 -0.31 -5.51
CA VAL A 238 -7.66 -1.34 -6.37
C VAL A 238 -8.71 -2.36 -6.81
N ALA A 239 -9.47 -2.90 -5.85
CA ALA A 239 -10.54 -3.86 -6.09
C ALA A 239 -11.56 -3.34 -7.11
N SER A 240 -12.01 -2.09 -6.95
CA SER A 240 -12.99 -1.47 -7.86
C SER A 240 -12.37 -0.83 -9.10
N GLY A 241 -11.11 -0.42 -9.06
CA GLY A 241 -10.46 0.35 -10.12
C GLY A 241 -9.69 -0.51 -11.12
N THR A 242 -9.17 -1.65 -10.70
CA THR A 242 -8.33 -2.54 -11.53
C THR A 242 -8.77 -4.01 -11.49
N SER A 243 -9.00 -4.59 -10.31
CA SER A 243 -9.26 -6.04 -10.18
C SER A 243 -10.62 -6.44 -10.75
N SER A 244 -11.66 -5.63 -10.52
CA SER A 244 -13.01 -5.83 -11.07
C SER A 244 -13.05 -5.87 -12.60
N LYS A 245 -12.08 -5.24 -13.27
CA LYS A 245 -11.98 -5.16 -14.74
C LYS A 245 -11.21 -6.33 -15.36
N GLN A 246 -10.51 -7.12 -14.53
CA GLN A 246 -9.67 -8.23 -14.97
C GLN A 246 -10.24 -9.60 -14.57
N ILE A 247 -11.31 -9.60 -13.78
CA ILE A 247 -11.95 -10.84 -13.34
C ILE A 247 -12.70 -11.51 -14.50
N ASN A 248 -12.55 -12.82 -14.63
CA ASN A 248 -13.18 -13.58 -15.71
C ASN A 248 -14.61 -13.99 -15.35
N SER A 249 -14.88 -14.31 -14.08
CA SER A 249 -16.20 -14.67 -13.58
C SER A 249 -16.50 -14.03 -12.23
N GLU A 250 -17.75 -13.65 -12.01
CA GLU A 250 -18.24 -13.19 -10.70
C GLU A 250 -17.97 -14.21 -9.58
N LYS A 251 -17.91 -15.52 -9.90
CA LYS A 251 -17.59 -16.58 -8.93
C LYS A 251 -16.17 -16.48 -8.37
N ASP A 252 -15.24 -15.92 -9.13
CA ASP A 252 -13.84 -15.76 -8.72
C ASP A 252 -13.69 -14.63 -7.70
N SER A 253 -14.70 -13.76 -7.55
CA SER A 253 -14.61 -12.54 -6.73
C SER A 253 -14.40 -12.84 -5.25
N LYS A 254 -14.95 -13.95 -4.76
CA LYS A 254 -14.74 -14.39 -3.37
C LYS A 254 -13.28 -14.81 -3.14
N VAL A 255 -12.71 -15.60 -4.05
CA VAL A 255 -11.32 -16.07 -3.91
C VAL A 255 -10.35 -14.90 -4.07
N ILE A 256 -10.59 -14.02 -5.04
CA ILE A 256 -9.72 -12.88 -5.32
C ILE A 256 -9.85 -11.78 -4.26
N GLY A 257 -11.07 -11.40 -3.86
CA GLY A 257 -11.29 -10.33 -2.87
C GLY A 257 -11.07 -10.80 -1.44
N TYR A 258 -11.85 -11.79 -0.98
CA TYR A 258 -11.76 -12.28 0.39
C TYR A 258 -10.48 -13.10 0.60
N GLY A 259 -10.18 -14.03 -0.32
CA GLY A 259 -9.05 -14.96 -0.18
C GLY A 259 -7.69 -14.27 -0.21
N ALA A 260 -7.48 -13.29 -1.10
CA ALA A 260 -6.21 -12.55 -1.14
C ALA A 260 -5.96 -11.78 0.16
N MET A 261 -6.99 -11.17 0.74
CA MET A 261 -6.87 -10.49 2.03
C MET A 261 -6.49 -11.47 3.17
N ILE A 262 -7.01 -12.70 3.17
CA ILE A 262 -6.59 -13.72 4.15
C ILE A 262 -5.10 -14.07 3.97
N VAL A 263 -4.62 -14.18 2.73
CA VAL A 263 -3.18 -14.41 2.46
C VAL A 263 -2.34 -13.24 2.98
N GLU A 264 -2.81 -12.01 2.84
CA GLU A 264 -2.14 -10.83 3.39
C GLU A 264 -2.14 -10.81 4.92
N CYS A 265 -3.20 -11.30 5.58
CA CYS A 265 -3.18 -11.48 7.03
C CYS A 265 -2.10 -12.46 7.49
N ILE A 266 -1.83 -13.52 6.72
CA ILE A 266 -0.72 -14.43 7.00
C ILE A 266 0.61 -13.68 6.88
N LEU A 267 0.81 -12.88 5.82
CA LEU A 267 2.00 -12.03 5.67
C LEU A 267 2.15 -11.05 6.84
N ALA A 268 1.06 -10.46 7.31
CA ALA A 268 1.06 -9.54 8.44
C ALA A 268 1.45 -10.25 9.76
N ILE A 269 0.99 -11.48 9.98
CA ILE A 269 1.44 -12.29 11.12
C ILE A 269 2.93 -12.61 11.02
N LEU A 270 3.41 -13.04 9.83
CA LEU A 270 4.83 -13.29 9.60
C LEU A 270 5.66 -12.03 9.83
N SER A 271 5.15 -10.86 9.43
CA SER A 271 5.80 -9.57 9.66
C SER A 271 5.89 -9.18 11.13
N LEU A 272 4.84 -9.50 11.92
CA LEU A 272 4.87 -9.30 13.37
C LEU A 272 5.91 -10.20 14.04
N ILE A 273 6.01 -11.47 13.63
CA ILE A 273 7.02 -12.41 14.15
C ILE A 273 8.43 -11.94 13.77
N ALA A 274 8.64 -11.51 12.51
CA ALA A 274 9.91 -10.97 12.07
C ALA A 274 10.35 -9.75 12.90
N ALA A 275 9.44 -8.78 13.09
CA ALA A 275 9.72 -7.60 13.90
C ALA A 275 10.00 -7.95 15.38
N ALA A 276 9.30 -8.96 15.92
CA ALA A 276 9.55 -9.48 17.26
C ALA A 276 10.95 -10.08 17.42
N THR A 277 11.42 -10.85 16.43
CA THR A 277 12.75 -11.50 16.47
C THR A 277 13.88 -10.48 16.60
N VAL A 278 13.79 -9.36 15.88
CA VAL A 278 14.84 -8.32 15.88
C VAL A 278 14.51 -7.14 16.80
N TRP A 279 13.51 -7.26 17.67
CA TRP A 279 13.04 -6.16 18.52
C TRP A 279 14.15 -5.61 19.43
N HIS A 280 14.99 -6.47 19.99
CA HIS A 280 16.13 -6.09 20.83
C HIS A 280 17.17 -5.25 20.06
N LEU A 281 17.36 -5.53 18.77
CA LEU A 281 18.27 -4.76 17.90
C LEU A 281 17.68 -3.40 17.52
N VAL A 282 16.35 -3.31 17.40
CA VAL A 282 15.65 -2.07 17.06
C VAL A 282 15.60 -1.10 18.25
N GLN A 283 15.56 -1.59 19.49
CA GLN A 283 15.54 -0.74 20.70
C GLN A 283 16.93 -0.33 21.23
N GLY A 284 17.99 -1.10 20.91
CA GLY A 284 19.31 -0.97 21.56
C GLY A 284 20.15 0.24 21.15
N GLY A 285 19.76 1.03 20.15
CA GLY A 285 20.50 2.23 19.71
C GLY A 285 21.89 1.97 19.10
N GLU A 286 22.45 0.76 19.24
CA GLU A 286 23.71 0.32 18.63
C GLU A 286 23.48 -0.93 17.77
N ASN A 287 23.80 -0.79 16.48
CA ASN A 287 23.69 -1.84 15.47
C ASN A 287 24.90 -2.79 15.57
N SER A 288 24.90 -3.76 16.49
CA SER A 288 25.89 -4.86 16.50
C SER A 288 25.87 -5.71 15.22
N LEU A 289 24.84 -5.54 14.38
CA LEU A 289 24.63 -6.23 13.12
C LEU A 289 24.84 -5.35 11.86
N GLY A 290 25.21 -4.08 12.00
CA GLY A 290 25.36 -3.15 10.87
C GLY A 290 24.06 -2.87 10.10
N LEU A 291 22.92 -3.39 10.57
CA LEU A 291 21.62 -3.19 9.95
C LEU A 291 21.18 -1.75 10.19
N THR A 292 21.13 -0.93 9.14
CA THR A 292 20.34 0.32 9.18
C THR A 292 18.85 -0.05 9.22
N MET A 293 18.35 -0.55 10.37
CA MET A 293 16.95 -0.94 10.64
C MET A 293 15.99 0.27 10.66
N SER A 294 16.21 1.26 9.81
CA SER A 294 15.39 2.48 9.76
C SER A 294 14.15 2.32 8.88
N SER A 295 14.08 1.27 8.04
CA SER A 295 12.97 1.06 7.12
C SER A 295 12.20 -0.25 7.39
N PRO A 296 10.86 -0.27 7.28
CA PRO A 296 10.07 -1.49 7.50
C PRO A 296 10.51 -2.71 6.66
N PRO A 297 10.87 -2.58 5.37
CA PRO A 297 11.35 -3.71 4.57
C PRO A 297 12.63 -4.34 5.11
N THR A 298 13.54 -3.52 5.63
CA THR A 298 14.78 -4.01 6.23
C THR A 298 14.51 -4.77 7.53
N ILE A 299 13.60 -4.27 8.39
CA ILE A 299 13.21 -4.94 9.66
C ILE A 299 12.59 -6.31 9.37
N PHE A 300 11.66 -6.35 8.41
CA PHE A 300 11.03 -7.60 7.99
C PHE A 300 12.04 -8.63 7.47
N ALA A 301 12.92 -8.19 6.57
CA ALA A 301 13.93 -9.06 5.98
C ALA A 301 14.97 -9.53 7.00
N GLY A 302 15.43 -8.64 7.88
CA GLY A 302 16.35 -8.96 8.97
C GLY A 302 15.77 -10.01 9.91
N GLY A 303 14.54 -9.80 10.39
CA GLY A 303 13.88 -10.75 11.29
C GLY A 303 13.70 -12.14 10.72
N LEU A 304 13.24 -12.24 9.47
CA LEU A 304 13.10 -13.54 8.82
C LEU A 304 14.44 -14.17 8.44
N ALA A 305 15.42 -13.38 8.00
CA ALA A 305 16.77 -13.89 7.73
C ALA A 305 17.43 -14.44 9.00
N THR A 306 17.25 -13.78 10.15
CA THR A 306 17.68 -14.28 11.46
C THR A 306 17.00 -15.61 11.79
N LEU A 307 15.68 -15.73 11.59
CA LEU A 307 14.96 -16.98 11.84
C LEU A 307 15.45 -18.11 10.92
N VAL A 308 15.73 -17.83 9.65
CA VAL A 308 16.31 -18.82 8.73
C VAL A 308 17.73 -19.22 9.15
N ALA A 309 18.57 -18.27 9.57
CA ALA A 309 19.91 -18.58 10.07
C ALA A 309 19.88 -19.42 11.36
N ASN A 310 18.95 -19.13 12.28
CA ASN A 310 18.74 -19.89 13.52
C ASN A 310 18.21 -21.30 13.24
N MET A 311 17.36 -21.47 12.21
CA MET A 311 16.91 -22.79 11.76
C MET A 311 18.09 -23.66 11.32
N THR A 312 19.09 -23.09 10.65
CA THR A 312 20.28 -23.81 10.16
C THR A 312 21.44 -23.84 11.16
N GLY A 313 21.29 -23.26 12.34
CA GLY A 313 22.35 -23.16 13.35
C GLY A 313 23.55 -22.30 12.91
N THR A 314 23.34 -21.40 11.95
CA THR A 314 24.37 -20.51 11.40
C THR A 314 24.29 -19.11 11.99
N VAL A 315 25.37 -18.34 11.90
CA VAL A 315 25.41 -16.94 12.38
C VAL A 315 24.42 -16.07 11.59
N ALA A 316 23.70 -15.20 12.30
CA ALA A 316 22.66 -14.33 11.75
C ALA A 316 23.20 -12.94 11.38
N ASP A 317 24.25 -12.87 10.57
CA ASP A 317 24.88 -11.62 10.11
C ASP A 317 25.24 -11.66 8.61
N PHE A 318 25.71 -10.53 8.07
CA PHE A 318 26.09 -10.41 6.66
C PHE A 318 27.33 -11.22 6.26
N SER A 319 28.10 -11.77 7.21
CA SER A 319 29.20 -12.69 6.90
C SER A 319 28.68 -14.06 6.42
N ASN A 320 27.45 -14.41 6.77
CA ASN A 320 26.78 -15.62 6.33
C ASN A 320 26.10 -15.42 4.96
N PRO A 321 26.53 -16.13 3.89
CA PRO A 321 25.92 -16.01 2.57
C PRO A 321 24.42 -16.35 2.55
N LEU A 322 23.97 -17.27 3.40
CA LEU A 322 22.55 -17.62 3.52
C LEU A 322 21.74 -16.44 4.06
N PHE A 323 22.22 -15.81 5.13
CA PHE A 323 21.58 -14.64 5.73
C PHE A 323 21.51 -13.49 4.71
N ASN A 324 22.63 -13.17 4.05
CA ASN A 324 22.68 -12.08 3.06
C ASN A 324 21.74 -12.34 1.86
N THR A 325 21.70 -13.58 1.36
CA THR A 325 20.82 -13.97 0.25
C THR A 325 19.34 -13.86 0.65
N VAL A 326 18.97 -14.40 1.81
CA VAL A 326 17.58 -14.36 2.31
C VAL A 326 17.16 -12.93 2.59
N TYR A 327 18.02 -12.15 3.27
CA TYR A 327 17.79 -10.73 3.52
C TYR A 327 17.51 -9.98 2.22
N THR A 328 18.41 -10.08 1.24
CA THR A 328 18.28 -9.38 -0.05
C THR A 328 17.01 -9.79 -0.80
N LEU A 329 16.68 -11.09 -0.83
CA LEU A 329 15.46 -11.59 -1.48
C LEU A 329 14.18 -11.06 -0.82
N LEU A 330 14.14 -11.03 0.52
CA LEU A 330 12.99 -10.54 1.27
C LEU A 330 12.84 -9.02 1.15
N THR A 331 13.94 -8.27 1.25
CA THR A 331 13.95 -6.81 1.07
C THR A 331 13.52 -6.46 -0.37
N LEU A 332 14.03 -7.18 -1.37
CA LEU A 332 13.57 -7.06 -2.76
C LEU A 332 12.08 -7.29 -2.89
N ALA A 333 11.56 -8.40 -2.36
CA ALA A 333 10.18 -8.76 -2.57
C ALA A 333 9.22 -7.74 -1.91
N VAL A 334 9.57 -7.18 -0.74
CA VAL A 334 8.81 -6.07 -0.14
C VAL A 334 8.96 -4.77 -0.94
N SER A 335 10.16 -4.44 -1.42
CA SER A 335 10.39 -3.22 -2.21
C SER A 335 9.66 -3.24 -3.55
N VAL A 336 9.67 -4.40 -4.24
CA VAL A 336 8.91 -4.61 -5.47
C VAL A 336 7.42 -4.45 -5.20
N PHE A 337 6.90 -4.98 -4.09
CA PHE A 337 5.51 -4.79 -3.69
C PHE A 337 5.14 -3.32 -3.39
N ALA A 338 6.05 -2.58 -2.76
CA ALA A 338 5.89 -1.14 -2.54
C ALA A 338 5.85 -0.36 -3.87
N LEU A 339 6.73 -0.71 -4.81
CA LEU A 339 6.73 -0.10 -6.13
C LEU A 339 5.51 -0.48 -6.99
N THR A 340 4.94 -1.69 -6.88
CA THR A 340 3.68 -2.03 -7.58
C THR A 340 2.51 -1.26 -7.00
N SER A 341 2.53 -1.01 -5.68
CA SER A 341 1.57 -0.13 -5.00
C SER A 341 1.68 1.32 -5.51
N LEU A 342 2.89 1.82 -5.74
CA LEU A 342 3.12 3.13 -6.37
C LEU A 342 2.59 3.21 -7.80
N ASP A 343 2.84 2.20 -8.62
CA ASP A 343 2.35 2.15 -10.01
C ASP A 343 0.82 2.21 -10.05
N THR A 344 0.19 1.35 -9.25
CA THR A 344 -1.26 1.26 -9.16
C THR A 344 -1.85 2.54 -8.55
N GLY A 345 -1.28 3.04 -7.46
CA GLY A 345 -1.74 4.25 -6.77
C GLY A 345 -1.65 5.50 -7.65
N THR A 346 -0.54 5.69 -8.36
CA THR A 346 -0.36 6.82 -9.28
C THR A 346 -1.32 6.74 -10.47
N ARG A 347 -1.60 5.53 -10.96
CA ARG A 347 -2.56 5.31 -12.06
C ARG A 347 -4.00 5.55 -11.62
N LEU A 348 -4.40 5.03 -10.46
CA LEU A 348 -5.73 5.26 -9.89
C LEU A 348 -5.91 6.75 -9.58
N GLY A 349 -4.89 7.40 -9.01
CA GLY A 349 -4.92 8.84 -8.73
C GLY A 349 -5.14 9.65 -9.98
N ARG A 350 -4.46 9.30 -11.09
CA ARG A 350 -4.69 9.93 -12.40
C ARG A 350 -6.15 9.80 -12.86
N TYR A 351 -6.76 8.62 -12.71
CA TYR A 351 -8.16 8.41 -13.08
C TYR A 351 -9.09 9.27 -12.22
N MET A 352 -8.92 9.23 -10.90
CA MET A 352 -9.73 10.00 -9.96
C MET A 352 -9.57 11.52 -10.16
N PHE A 353 -8.35 11.98 -10.48
CA PHE A 353 -8.08 13.39 -10.78
C PHE A 353 -8.81 13.80 -12.06
N THR A 354 -8.73 12.97 -13.11
CA THR A 354 -9.41 13.23 -14.38
C THR A 354 -10.93 13.25 -14.20
N GLU A 355 -11.48 12.32 -13.41
CA GLU A 355 -12.91 12.22 -13.07
C GLU A 355 -13.47 13.49 -12.39
N LEU A 356 -12.65 14.25 -11.63
CA LEU A 356 -13.11 15.53 -11.07
C LEU A 356 -13.40 16.59 -12.12
N PHE A 357 -12.71 16.54 -13.26
CA PHE A 357 -12.77 17.58 -14.28
C PHE A 357 -13.54 17.14 -15.54
N VAL A 358 -13.80 15.84 -15.74
CA VAL A 358 -14.63 15.30 -16.82
C VAL A 358 -16.04 15.03 -16.28
N ARG A 359 -17.08 15.67 -16.84
CA ARG A 359 -18.47 15.37 -16.47
C ARG A 359 -18.94 14.14 -17.23
N GLU A 360 -19.92 13.44 -16.67
CA GLU A 360 -20.53 12.28 -17.31
C GLU A 360 -21.15 12.65 -18.66
N GLY A 361 -20.83 11.85 -19.69
CA GLY A 361 -21.28 12.07 -21.06
C GLY A 361 -20.50 13.15 -21.82
N GLU A 362 -19.57 13.86 -21.19
CA GLU A 362 -18.66 14.76 -21.91
C GLU A 362 -17.50 13.99 -22.52
N ASP A 363 -17.18 14.32 -23.76
CA ASP A 363 -15.96 13.87 -24.43
C ASP A 363 -14.76 14.66 -23.87
N PRO A 364 -13.78 14.00 -23.20
CA PRO A 364 -12.61 14.67 -22.64
C PRO A 364 -11.84 15.51 -23.67
N ALA A 365 -11.87 15.13 -24.96
CA ALA A 365 -11.18 15.85 -26.02
C ALA A 365 -11.82 17.20 -26.37
N LYS A 366 -13.09 17.41 -26.00
CA LYS A 366 -13.86 18.62 -26.31
C LYS A 366 -13.88 19.63 -25.16
N ILE A 367 -13.29 19.29 -24.02
CA ILE A 367 -13.23 20.19 -22.86
C ILE A 367 -12.13 21.24 -23.12
N THR A 368 -12.51 22.51 -23.23
CA THR A 368 -11.58 23.62 -23.48
C THR A 368 -11.26 24.42 -22.21
N GLY A 369 -10.27 25.30 -22.29
CA GLY A 369 -9.87 26.19 -21.20
C GLY A 369 -9.14 25.49 -20.04
N PHE A 370 -9.14 26.13 -18.87
CA PHE A 370 -8.44 25.65 -17.67
C PHE A 370 -8.94 24.27 -17.19
N ARG A 371 -10.25 24.03 -17.29
CA ARG A 371 -10.85 22.72 -17.00
C ARG A 371 -10.34 21.64 -17.95
N GLY A 372 -10.22 21.96 -19.24
CA GLY A 372 -9.65 21.05 -20.24
C GLY A 372 -8.17 20.74 -19.99
N PHE A 373 -7.40 21.71 -19.51
CA PHE A 373 -6.02 21.50 -19.08
C PHE A 373 -5.94 20.51 -17.91
N LEU A 374 -6.75 20.69 -16.86
CA LEU A 374 -6.77 19.79 -15.69
C LEU A 374 -7.35 18.40 -16.01
N ALA A 375 -8.23 18.29 -17.01
CA ALA A 375 -8.75 17.01 -17.48
C ALA A 375 -7.72 16.15 -18.23
N LYS A 376 -6.52 16.68 -18.56
CA LYS A 376 -5.48 15.90 -19.23
C LYS A 376 -4.84 14.90 -18.25
N PRO A 377 -4.75 13.59 -18.61
CA PRO A 377 -4.16 12.59 -17.72
C PRO A 377 -2.73 12.91 -17.28
N VAL A 378 -1.91 13.50 -18.17
CA VAL A 378 -0.52 13.88 -17.87
C VAL A 378 -0.45 14.94 -16.76
N VAL A 379 -1.38 15.90 -16.75
CA VAL A 379 -1.40 16.97 -15.74
C VAL A 379 -1.72 16.41 -14.36
N GLY A 380 -2.74 15.56 -14.27
CA GLY A 380 -3.08 14.87 -13.03
C GLY A 380 -1.93 14.02 -12.50
N THR A 381 -1.26 13.25 -13.37
CA THR A 381 -0.08 12.46 -12.99
C THR A 381 1.04 13.34 -12.45
N ILE A 382 1.42 14.40 -13.17
CA ILE A 382 2.53 15.28 -12.75
C ILE A 382 2.22 15.93 -11.39
N ILE A 383 1.00 16.42 -11.17
CA ILE A 383 0.61 17.05 -9.90
C ILE A 383 0.69 16.04 -8.75
N LEU A 384 0.12 14.84 -8.93
CA LEU A 384 0.12 13.80 -7.91
C LEU A 384 1.53 13.33 -7.56
N VAL A 385 2.37 13.12 -8.57
CA VAL A 385 3.76 12.69 -8.38
C VAL A 385 4.60 13.79 -7.75
N ALA A 386 4.48 15.04 -8.23
CA ALA A 386 5.23 16.16 -7.67
C ALA A 386 4.90 16.36 -6.19
N ILE A 387 3.61 16.39 -5.82
CA ILE A 387 3.21 16.53 -4.42
C ILE A 387 3.60 15.28 -3.63
N GLY A 388 3.23 14.09 -4.10
CA GLY A 388 3.45 12.82 -3.41
C GLY A 388 4.94 12.55 -3.16
N CYS A 389 5.81 12.63 -4.16
CA CYS A 389 7.24 12.38 -3.99
C CYS A 389 7.95 13.50 -3.20
N SER A 390 7.52 14.77 -3.32
CA SER A 390 8.05 15.85 -2.48
C SER A 390 7.67 15.64 -1.01
N LEU A 391 6.46 15.17 -0.73
CA LEU A 391 6.08 14.77 0.61
C LEU A 391 6.88 13.55 1.04
N GLY A 392 7.05 12.54 0.19
CA GLY A 392 7.87 11.36 0.47
C GLY A 392 9.32 11.69 0.80
N TYR A 393 9.84 12.84 0.36
CA TYR A 393 11.14 13.35 0.79
C TYR A 393 11.16 13.74 2.28
N ALA A 394 10.05 14.24 2.83
CA ALA A 394 9.92 14.64 4.23
C ALA A 394 9.90 13.43 5.20
N ASN A 395 9.86 13.74 6.51
CA ASN A 395 10.01 12.77 7.59
C ASN A 395 9.01 11.59 7.48
N VAL A 396 9.55 10.37 7.39
CA VAL A 396 8.80 9.12 7.14
C VAL A 396 7.74 8.86 8.22
N THR A 397 8.10 9.05 9.48
CA THR A 397 7.23 8.77 10.64
C THR A 397 6.04 9.72 10.67
N ALA A 398 6.25 10.97 10.27
CA ALA A 398 5.21 11.99 10.21
C ALA A 398 4.14 11.68 9.15
N ILE A 399 4.54 11.12 8.00
CA ILE A 399 3.63 10.82 6.89
C ILE A 399 2.87 9.51 7.15
N TRP A 400 3.55 8.50 7.72
CA TRP A 400 2.98 7.17 7.88
C TRP A 400 1.74 7.15 8.78
N ALA A 401 1.77 7.87 9.91
CA ALA A 401 0.61 7.94 10.81
C ALA A 401 -0.61 8.59 10.14
N LEU A 402 -0.39 9.70 9.43
CA LEU A 402 -1.44 10.40 8.70
C LEU A 402 -1.98 9.55 7.54
N PHE A 403 -1.09 8.89 6.80
CA PHE A 403 -1.43 7.93 5.76
C PHE A 403 -2.29 6.79 6.31
N GLY A 404 -1.88 6.14 7.40
CA GLY A 404 -2.62 5.03 8.01
C GLY A 404 -4.04 5.46 8.38
N ALA A 405 -4.18 6.64 9.01
CA ALA A 405 -5.48 7.16 9.43
C ALA A 405 -6.38 7.48 8.24
N ALA A 406 -5.84 8.14 7.21
CA ALA A 406 -6.56 8.48 6.00
C ALA A 406 -6.97 7.22 5.20
N ASN A 407 -6.07 6.25 5.08
CA ASN A 407 -6.30 5.01 4.36
C ASN A 407 -7.37 4.14 5.03
N GLN A 408 -7.41 4.07 6.35
CA GLN A 408 -8.44 3.30 7.03
C GLN A 408 -9.79 4.02 7.09
N LEU A 409 -9.77 5.36 7.12
CA LEU A 409 -10.98 6.15 7.02
C LEU A 409 -11.62 5.97 5.63
N LEU A 410 -10.79 5.87 4.57
CA LEU A 410 -11.23 5.47 3.24
C LEU A 410 -11.91 4.09 3.26
N ALA A 411 -11.37 3.14 4.03
CA ALA A 411 -11.99 1.82 4.20
C ALA A 411 -13.38 1.90 4.86
N GLY A 412 -13.51 2.74 5.90
CA GLY A 412 -14.80 3.03 6.52
C GLY A 412 -15.82 3.62 5.53
N LEU A 413 -15.40 4.56 4.68
CA LEU A 413 -16.25 5.15 3.65
C LEU A 413 -16.62 4.15 2.54
N ALA A 414 -15.71 3.24 2.17
CA ALA A 414 -15.97 2.18 1.21
C ALA A 414 -16.94 1.13 1.78
N LEU A 415 -16.79 0.72 3.04
CA LEU A 415 -17.76 -0.13 3.75
C LEU A 415 -19.15 0.50 3.74
N MET A 416 -19.23 1.81 3.99
CA MET A 416 -20.48 2.56 3.91
C MET A 416 -21.09 2.55 2.51
N ALA A 417 -20.28 2.75 1.47
CA ALA A 417 -20.73 2.71 0.08
C ALA A 417 -21.35 1.35 -0.27
N VAL A 418 -20.67 0.26 0.08
CA VAL A 418 -21.18 -1.11 -0.15
C VAL A 418 -22.45 -1.36 0.66
N ALA A 419 -22.50 -0.91 1.92
CA ALA A 419 -23.68 -1.05 2.77
C ALA A 419 -24.89 -0.27 2.22
N CYS A 420 -24.69 0.96 1.72
CA CYS A 420 -25.73 1.74 1.07
C CYS A 420 -26.22 1.03 -0.20
N TRP A 421 -25.32 0.51 -1.02
CA TRP A 421 -25.70 -0.24 -2.22
C TRP A 421 -26.56 -1.47 -1.89
N LEU A 422 -26.11 -2.32 -0.97
CA LEU A 422 -26.87 -3.50 -0.54
C LEU A 422 -28.26 -3.12 0.00
N GLY A 423 -28.35 -2.02 0.75
CA GLY A 423 -29.63 -1.48 1.23
C GLY A 423 -30.56 -1.05 0.11
N ASN A 424 -30.05 -0.36 -0.92
CA ASN A 424 -30.83 0.08 -2.07
C ASN A 424 -31.39 -1.09 -2.90
N ILE A 425 -30.63 -2.18 -3.04
CA ILE A 425 -31.09 -3.40 -3.74
C ILE A 425 -31.94 -4.33 -2.86
N GLY A 426 -32.24 -3.94 -1.62
CA GLY A 426 -33.09 -4.70 -0.69
C GLY A 426 -32.41 -5.93 -0.07
N LYS A 427 -31.08 -5.98 -0.04
CA LYS A 427 -30.30 -7.04 0.62
C LYS A 427 -29.88 -6.61 2.02
N SER A 428 -29.61 -7.58 2.90
CA SER A 428 -29.10 -7.30 4.24
C SER A 428 -27.70 -6.70 4.17
N ASN A 429 -27.51 -5.55 4.82
CA ASN A 429 -26.24 -4.84 4.95
C ASN A 429 -25.72 -4.80 6.40
N LYS A 430 -26.37 -5.53 7.33
CA LYS A 430 -26.08 -5.50 8.77
C LYS A 430 -24.62 -5.81 9.12
N MET A 431 -24.00 -6.71 8.36
CA MET A 431 -22.60 -7.13 8.58
C MET A 431 -21.57 -6.00 8.40
N PHE A 432 -21.92 -4.94 7.66
CA PHE A 432 -21.01 -3.83 7.38
C PHE A 432 -20.98 -2.78 8.50
N PHE A 433 -22.02 -2.69 9.34
CA PHE A 433 -22.17 -1.59 10.30
C PHE A 433 -21.10 -1.60 11.39
N ILE A 434 -20.82 -2.76 12.00
CA ILE A 434 -19.82 -2.85 13.08
C ILE A 434 -18.43 -2.45 12.54
N PRO A 435 -17.94 -3.06 11.43
CA PRO A 435 -16.68 -2.65 10.84
C PRO A 435 -16.66 -1.17 10.43
N MET A 436 -17.71 -0.69 9.77
CA MET A 436 -17.80 0.69 9.29
C MET A 436 -17.69 1.70 10.44
N VAL A 437 -18.53 1.55 11.47
CA VAL A 437 -18.59 2.48 12.60
C VAL A 437 -17.29 2.43 13.40
N PHE A 438 -16.76 1.23 13.66
CA PHE A 438 -15.49 1.08 14.39
C PHE A 438 -14.34 1.76 13.65
N MET A 439 -14.20 1.51 12.34
CA MET A 439 -13.12 2.15 11.55
C MET A 439 -13.28 3.66 11.50
N MET A 440 -14.51 4.17 11.33
CA MET A 440 -14.76 5.61 11.35
C MET A 440 -14.39 6.23 12.71
N ILE A 441 -14.75 5.60 13.83
CA ILE A 441 -14.42 6.12 15.17
C ILE A 441 -12.90 6.10 15.39
N ALA A 442 -12.24 4.96 15.18
CA ALA A 442 -10.79 4.84 15.39
C ALA A 442 -10.00 5.87 14.56
N THR A 443 -10.37 6.03 13.30
CA THR A 443 -9.66 6.94 12.38
C THR A 443 -9.95 8.41 12.64
N LEU A 444 -11.21 8.78 12.92
CA LEU A 444 -11.55 10.16 13.30
C LEU A 444 -10.89 10.54 14.63
N THR A 445 -10.88 9.64 15.62
CA THR A 445 -10.15 9.85 16.87
C THR A 445 -8.65 10.07 16.60
N SER A 446 -8.03 9.27 15.73
CA SER A 446 -6.61 9.41 15.39
C SER A 446 -6.30 10.75 14.72
N LEU A 447 -7.15 11.19 13.78
CA LEU A 447 -7.00 12.47 13.11
C LEU A 447 -7.23 13.65 14.06
N VAL A 448 -8.17 13.56 15.01
CA VAL A 448 -8.41 14.60 16.03
C VAL A 448 -7.23 14.70 17.00
N ILE A 449 -6.67 13.56 17.44
CA ILE A 449 -5.44 13.54 18.25
C ILE A 449 -4.30 14.21 17.48
N THR A 450 -4.11 13.83 16.22
CA THR A 450 -3.08 14.41 15.35
C THR A 450 -3.28 15.92 15.20
N ALA A 451 -4.49 16.38 14.88
CA ALA A 451 -4.80 17.80 14.74
C ALA A 451 -4.51 18.57 16.03
N THR A 452 -4.94 18.06 17.18
CA THR A 452 -4.70 18.68 18.50
C THR A 452 -3.21 18.77 18.81
N GLN A 453 -2.44 17.70 18.57
CA GLN A 453 -0.99 17.69 18.76
C GLN A 453 -0.29 18.74 17.88
N ARG A 454 -0.72 18.89 16.62
CA ARG A 454 -0.14 19.88 15.71
C ARG A 454 -0.55 21.31 16.05
N ILE A 455 -1.78 21.54 16.50
CA ILE A 455 -2.22 22.84 17.04
C ILE A 455 -1.34 23.24 18.24
N ASN A 456 -1.15 22.34 19.21
CA ASN A 456 -0.29 22.59 20.37
C ASN A 456 1.16 22.87 19.95
N SER A 457 1.68 22.15 18.93
CA SER A 457 3.02 22.38 18.39
C SER A 457 3.16 23.78 17.77
N VAL A 458 2.15 24.24 17.04
CA VAL A 458 2.11 25.61 16.46
C VAL A 458 2.01 26.66 17.57
N MET A 459 1.16 26.44 18.57
CA MET A 459 1.00 27.35 19.72
C MET A 459 2.28 27.47 20.57
N ALA A 460 3.08 26.41 20.63
CA ALA A 460 4.40 26.40 21.27
C ALA A 460 5.50 27.09 20.43
N GLY A 461 5.14 27.73 19.30
CA GLY A 461 6.08 28.43 18.42
C GLY A 461 6.67 27.57 17.29
N GLY A 462 6.16 26.35 17.07
CA GLY A 462 6.59 25.50 15.97
C GLY A 462 6.19 26.06 14.60
N ALA A 463 7.17 26.35 13.75
CA ALA A 463 6.97 26.92 12.41
C ALA A 463 7.33 25.97 11.26
N ASP A 464 7.60 24.69 11.53
CA ASP A 464 7.96 23.71 10.50
C ASP A 464 6.77 23.47 9.54
N TRP A 465 7.04 23.52 8.24
CA TRP A 465 6.08 23.21 7.18
C TRP A 465 5.38 21.86 7.39
N THR A 466 6.09 20.86 7.91
CA THR A 466 5.58 19.51 8.20
C THR A 466 4.43 19.55 9.20
N ILE A 467 4.50 20.42 10.21
CA ILE A 467 3.46 20.59 11.23
C ILE A 467 2.19 21.16 10.58
N TRP A 468 2.35 22.21 9.77
CA TRP A 468 1.25 22.85 9.05
C TRP A 468 0.60 21.91 8.05
N PHE A 469 1.42 21.18 7.28
CA PHE A 469 0.94 20.18 6.34
C PHE A 469 0.07 19.12 7.03
N GLN A 470 0.57 18.52 8.11
CA GLN A 470 -0.18 17.50 8.86
C GLN A 470 -1.49 18.05 9.43
N LEU A 471 -1.47 19.28 9.97
CA LEU A 471 -2.66 19.92 10.50
C LEU A 471 -3.71 20.14 9.42
N ILE A 472 -3.32 20.77 8.30
CA ILE A 472 -4.22 21.09 7.19
C ILE A 472 -4.82 19.81 6.60
N PHE A 473 -3.99 18.79 6.35
CA PHE A 473 -4.47 17.51 5.83
C PHE A 473 -5.39 16.80 6.82
N ALA A 474 -5.03 16.72 8.10
CA ALA A 474 -5.87 16.06 9.10
C ALA A 474 -7.26 16.71 9.20
N VAL A 475 -7.31 18.04 9.26
CA VAL A 475 -8.57 18.80 9.31
C VAL A 475 -9.38 18.60 8.03
N ALA A 476 -8.74 18.67 6.85
CA ALA A 476 -9.42 18.45 5.58
C ALA A 476 -10.03 17.03 5.50
N LEU A 477 -9.28 16.01 5.90
CA LEU A 477 -9.75 14.62 5.92
C LEU A 477 -10.91 14.42 6.90
N ILE A 478 -10.86 15.01 8.10
CA ILE A 478 -11.97 14.98 9.07
C ILE A 478 -13.22 15.59 8.45
N ILE A 479 -13.14 16.80 7.90
CA ILE A 479 -14.29 17.51 7.34
C ILE A 479 -14.90 16.71 6.19
N LEU A 480 -14.08 16.28 5.24
CA LEU A 480 -14.55 15.51 4.09
C LEU A 480 -15.22 14.21 4.53
N ALA A 481 -14.59 13.46 5.43
CA ALA A 481 -15.15 12.21 5.89
C ALA A 481 -16.46 12.40 6.66
N VAL A 482 -16.54 13.36 7.58
CA VAL A 482 -17.78 13.64 8.33
C VAL A 482 -18.92 14.00 7.38
N VAL A 483 -18.68 14.85 6.38
CA VAL A 483 -19.72 15.26 5.42
C VAL A 483 -20.18 14.10 4.53
N VAL A 484 -19.26 13.24 4.08
CA VAL A 484 -19.61 12.04 3.32
C VAL A 484 -20.36 11.04 4.19
N SER A 485 -19.92 10.82 5.45
CA SER A 485 -20.60 9.96 6.41
C SER A 485 -22.02 10.43 6.73
N ILE A 486 -22.25 11.74 6.89
CA ILE A 486 -23.61 12.29 7.05
C ILE A 486 -24.49 11.93 5.85
N SER A 487 -23.95 12.01 4.63
CA SER A 487 -24.69 11.68 3.41
C SER A 487 -25.07 10.18 3.37
N GLY A 488 -24.17 9.30 3.81
CA GLY A 488 -24.46 7.87 3.95
C GLY A 488 -25.47 7.55 5.06
N ILE A 489 -25.37 8.20 6.22
CA ILE A 489 -26.34 8.05 7.32
C ILE A 489 -27.74 8.48 6.89
N GLN A 490 -27.86 9.62 6.20
CA GLN A 490 -29.12 10.07 5.61
C GLN A 490 -29.67 9.07 4.59
N THR A 491 -28.78 8.39 3.86
CA THR A 491 -29.16 7.34 2.93
C THR A 491 -29.75 6.13 3.66
N PHE A 492 -29.09 5.62 4.70
CA PHE A 492 -29.65 4.55 5.54
C PHE A 492 -31.01 4.92 6.14
N ALA A 493 -31.17 6.16 6.61
CA ALA A 493 -32.44 6.64 7.17
C ALA A 493 -33.58 6.68 6.14
N LYS A 494 -33.27 6.94 4.86
CA LYS A 494 -34.25 6.88 3.75
C LYS A 494 -34.56 5.44 3.34
N GLN A 495 -33.54 4.59 3.28
CA GLN A 495 -33.69 3.16 2.99
C GLN A 495 -34.56 2.45 4.03
N ALA A 496 -34.42 2.80 5.31
CA ALA A 496 -35.28 2.31 6.39
C ALA A 496 -36.76 2.67 6.19
N LYS A 497 -37.06 3.70 5.38
CA LYS A 497 -38.42 4.10 4.98
C LYS A 497 -38.86 3.51 3.63
N GLY A 498 -38.08 2.57 3.06
CA GLY A 498 -38.37 1.92 1.78
C GLY A 498 -38.04 2.77 0.55
N VAL A 499 -37.29 3.87 0.69
CA VAL A 499 -36.93 4.75 -0.42
C VAL A 499 -35.60 4.31 -1.03
N ILE A 500 -35.60 4.00 -2.33
CA ILE A 500 -34.36 3.84 -3.11
C ILE A 500 -33.71 5.22 -3.25
N THR A 501 -32.44 5.30 -2.88
CA THR A 501 -31.65 6.54 -2.92
C THR A 501 -30.65 6.51 -4.07
N GLY A 502 -30.30 7.69 -4.61
CA GLY A 502 -29.42 7.80 -5.78
C GLY A 502 -30.16 7.61 -7.10
N ASP A 503 -29.53 6.97 -8.08
CA ASP A 503 -30.13 6.68 -9.40
C ASP A 503 -30.85 5.32 -9.36
N ALA A 504 -32.18 5.35 -9.28
CA ALA A 504 -33.00 4.15 -9.21
C ALA A 504 -32.79 3.19 -10.41
N LYS A 505 -32.48 3.70 -11.61
CA LYS A 505 -32.22 2.84 -12.77
C LYS A 505 -30.87 2.15 -12.67
N ALA A 506 -29.85 2.88 -12.24
CA ALA A 506 -28.51 2.33 -12.00
C ALA A 506 -28.55 1.27 -10.88
N VAL A 507 -29.26 1.56 -9.79
CA VAL A 507 -29.50 0.61 -8.69
C VAL A 507 -30.20 -0.65 -9.19
N GLU A 508 -31.29 -0.51 -9.95
CA GLU A 508 -32.06 -1.65 -10.45
C GLU A 508 -31.21 -2.56 -11.35
N ALA A 509 -30.34 -1.98 -12.17
CA ALA A 509 -29.43 -2.73 -13.05
C ALA A 509 -28.41 -3.59 -12.27
N THR A 510 -28.20 -3.32 -10.98
CA THR A 510 -27.22 -4.01 -10.13
C THR A 510 -27.82 -5.14 -9.29
N LYS A 511 -29.16 -5.22 -9.20
CA LYS A 511 -29.88 -6.33 -8.54
C LYS A 511 -29.54 -7.66 -9.18
#